data_AF-A0A451ACZ4-F1
#
_entry.id   AF-A0A451ACZ4-F1
#
_cell.length_a   1.000
_cell.length_b   1.000
_cell.length_c   1.000
_cell.angle_alpha   90.00
_cell.angle_beta   90.00
_cell.angle_gamma   90.00
#
_symmetry.space_group_name_H-M   'P 1'
#
loop_
_entity.id
_entity.type
_entity.pdbx_description
1 polymer ?
#
loop_
_entity_poly.entity_id
_entity_poly.type
_entity_poly.pdbx_seq_one_letter_code
_entity_poly.pdbx_strand_id
1 'polypeptide(L)'
;MFSVAWSPDGHHIVSGSSDQTVRVWDTETGQTQTVLEGHTDRVVFVAFLDSGRLLTSLGDNGTVILWRTEPWAEVARVDWIGEAGDLSNLAVHPTLPVMAAPAPSSNDITIWDIDLTLLRGAEPATPTVFYVNAKAVLLGESGVGKSDLGIRLAEQEFRETKSTYGAQFWHFPTERLPALPPNVQADLTLWDLAGQPEYRLTHQLFLDDTDAALLLFDCSDAADPFRGVPYWAKALKKHAPSARKFLVSARCDVSPVTVDRPAINGTLAKYGLDEYFTTSAQTGEGVEDIFARLMDAIPWDQLPRTSTPKLFQVVRGFLLERKEAGANLIGMEEVRQAAVERFPERAATQAELDTVVGLLQSRGLVHRLAPRPHAVWVLLKPERINQYGASIIQAARNHEDGIGAVAERAVLTGAIPFTGFARLPQADEALVLEGTAELLIRHDLCFREMGYLVFPSQINVARPSPLEEHPRTEVAYRFSGSIETIYASLVVRLSYTNHFQREGQWKYAVEFSREEHRLGFSMGQIEEGTGELDIWFQPGVDARINEFDRVTFIHFVTDHLRAKGIDIGLFRERRTLVLFPDRNRHSSRL
;
A
#
# COMPACT_ATOMS: atom_id res chain seq x y z
N MET A 1 -17.46 5.18 -4.52
CA MET A 1 -18.11 6.50 -4.48
C MET A 1 -19.55 6.28 -4.09
N PHE A 2 -20.01 6.86 -2.98
CA PHE A 2 -21.37 6.64 -2.46
C PHE A 2 -22.30 7.83 -2.72
N SER A 3 -21.76 9.05 -2.85
CA SER A 3 -22.52 10.26 -3.14
C SER A 3 -21.69 11.32 -3.83
N VAL A 4 -22.35 12.19 -4.58
CA VAL A 4 -21.79 13.32 -5.34
C VAL A 4 -22.75 14.51 -5.25
N ALA A 5 -22.23 15.72 -5.10
CA ALA A 5 -23.00 16.96 -5.09
C ALA A 5 -22.34 18.05 -5.94
N TRP A 6 -23.15 18.80 -6.68
CA TRP A 6 -22.71 20.00 -7.39
C TRP A 6 -22.78 21.22 -6.48
N SER A 7 -21.76 22.07 -6.53
CA SER A 7 -21.84 23.38 -5.91
C SER A 7 -22.91 24.24 -6.63
N PRO A 8 -23.62 25.12 -5.91
CA PRO A 8 -24.64 25.97 -6.53
C PRO A 8 -24.10 26.94 -7.59
N ASP A 9 -22.82 27.31 -7.50
CA ASP A 9 -22.12 28.14 -8.48
C ASP A 9 -21.60 27.34 -9.70
N GLY A 10 -21.67 26.00 -9.66
CA GLY A 10 -21.23 25.12 -10.72
C GLY A 10 -19.71 24.96 -10.85
N HIS A 11 -18.91 25.59 -9.98
CA HIS A 11 -17.44 25.54 -10.08
C HIS A 11 -16.84 24.28 -9.45
N HIS A 12 -17.54 23.65 -8.51
CA HIS A 12 -17.03 22.51 -7.75
C HIS A 12 -17.98 21.31 -7.79
N ILE A 13 -17.40 20.11 -7.85
CA ILE A 13 -18.09 18.86 -7.51
C ILE A 13 -17.52 18.37 -6.19
N VAL A 14 -18.36 17.82 -5.32
CA VAL A 14 -17.94 17.19 -4.08
C VAL A 14 -18.36 15.73 -4.09
N SER A 15 -17.50 14.83 -3.63
CA SER A 15 -17.79 13.39 -3.55
C SER A 15 -17.43 12.79 -2.19
N GLY A 16 -18.28 11.91 -1.68
CA GLY A 16 -17.99 11.06 -0.52
C GLY A 16 -17.30 9.74 -0.92
N SER A 17 -16.31 9.32 -0.15
CA SER A 17 -15.46 8.18 -0.45
C SER A 17 -15.47 7.10 0.65
N SER A 18 -15.16 5.87 0.25
CA SER A 18 -14.94 4.75 1.16
C SER A 18 -13.63 4.87 1.95
N ASP A 19 -12.72 5.74 1.52
CA ASP A 19 -11.47 6.06 2.22
C ASP A 19 -11.66 7.06 3.38
N GLN A 20 -12.92 7.30 3.79
CA GLN A 20 -13.30 8.19 4.90
C GLN A 20 -13.03 9.68 4.62
N THR A 21 -12.75 10.05 3.35
CA THR A 21 -12.54 11.44 2.95
C THR A 21 -13.70 11.98 2.12
N VAL A 22 -13.80 13.30 2.11
CA VAL A 22 -14.59 14.05 1.14
C VAL A 22 -13.62 14.68 0.13
N ARG A 23 -13.86 14.52 -1.17
CA ARG A 23 -13.03 15.13 -2.22
C ARG A 23 -13.79 16.23 -2.92
N VAL A 24 -13.12 17.38 -3.10
CA VAL A 24 -13.58 18.54 -3.85
C VAL A 24 -12.84 18.57 -5.17
N TRP A 25 -13.58 18.68 -6.26
CA TRP A 25 -13.10 18.62 -7.63
C TRP A 25 -13.38 19.95 -8.30
N ASP A 26 -12.38 20.47 -9.01
CA ASP A 26 -12.57 21.60 -9.91
C ASP A 26 -13.23 21.11 -11.21
N THR A 27 -14.31 21.78 -11.60
CA THR A 27 -15.15 21.34 -12.73
C THR A 27 -14.54 21.64 -14.09
N GLU A 28 -13.63 22.61 -14.19
CA GLU A 28 -12.98 22.99 -15.45
C GLU A 28 -11.82 22.05 -15.79
N THR A 29 -11.01 21.72 -14.78
CA THR A 29 -9.80 20.90 -14.91
C THR A 29 -10.08 19.42 -14.68
N GLY A 30 -11.14 19.08 -13.95
CA GLY A 30 -11.45 17.72 -13.51
C GLY A 30 -10.48 17.18 -12.44
N GLN A 31 -9.62 18.03 -11.88
CA GLN A 31 -8.63 17.64 -10.88
C GLN A 31 -9.19 17.78 -9.45
N THR A 32 -8.68 16.96 -8.53
CA THR A 32 -8.98 17.12 -7.10
C THR A 32 -8.29 18.39 -6.59
N GLN A 33 -9.07 19.34 -6.09
CA GLN A 33 -8.55 20.58 -5.52
C GLN A 33 -8.30 20.45 -4.01
N THR A 34 -9.24 19.81 -3.31
CA THR A 34 -9.19 19.70 -1.85
C THR A 34 -9.65 18.32 -1.39
N VAL A 35 -8.98 17.76 -0.39
CA VAL A 35 -9.39 16.55 0.34
C VAL A 35 -9.72 16.95 1.77
N LEU A 36 -10.91 16.62 2.25
CA LEU A 36 -11.36 16.90 3.61
C LEU A 36 -11.30 15.61 4.42
N GLU A 37 -10.38 15.57 5.37
CA GLU A 37 -10.25 14.50 6.34
C GLU A 37 -11.00 14.86 7.62
N GLY A 38 -11.67 13.89 8.24
CA GLY A 38 -12.37 14.11 9.51
C GLY A 38 -13.35 13.02 9.91
N HIS A 39 -13.91 12.29 8.96
CA HIS A 39 -14.75 11.12 9.22
C HIS A 39 -13.91 9.94 9.69
N THR A 40 -14.51 9.10 10.54
CA THR A 40 -13.91 7.85 11.04
C THR A 40 -14.48 6.61 10.36
N ASP A 41 -15.43 6.81 9.44
CA ASP A 41 -16.05 5.78 8.62
C ASP A 41 -16.34 6.30 7.20
N ARG A 42 -16.82 5.43 6.31
CA ARG A 42 -17.13 5.74 4.92
C ARG A 42 -18.07 6.93 4.83
N VAL A 43 -17.77 7.86 3.93
CA VAL A 43 -18.67 8.99 3.67
C VAL A 43 -19.76 8.51 2.71
N VAL A 44 -20.97 8.37 3.24
CA VAL A 44 -22.13 7.88 2.50
C VAL A 44 -22.89 9.01 1.81
N PHE A 45 -22.81 10.24 2.32
CA PHE A 45 -23.55 11.37 1.76
C PHE A 45 -22.80 12.70 1.83
N VAL A 46 -23.02 13.56 0.83
CA VAL A 46 -22.54 14.96 0.78
C VAL A 46 -23.61 15.88 0.17
N ALA A 47 -23.76 17.10 0.70
CA ALA A 47 -24.64 18.11 0.11
C ALA A 47 -24.23 19.53 0.46
N PHE A 48 -24.41 20.46 -0.49
CA PHE A 48 -24.24 21.89 -0.24
C PHE A 48 -25.46 22.48 0.46
N LEU A 49 -25.21 23.51 1.28
CA LEU A 49 -26.21 24.31 1.96
C LEU A 49 -25.75 25.77 2.06
N ASP A 50 -26.64 26.63 2.55
CA ASP A 50 -26.41 28.08 2.66
C ASP A 50 -25.91 28.71 1.34
N SER A 51 -26.57 28.38 0.23
CA SER A 51 -26.19 28.83 -1.12
C SER A 51 -24.75 28.46 -1.52
N GLY A 52 -24.22 27.36 -0.98
CA GLY A 52 -22.88 26.86 -1.31
C GLY A 52 -21.78 27.38 -0.39
N ARG A 53 -22.12 28.11 0.68
CA ARG A 53 -21.14 28.56 1.70
C ARG A 53 -20.75 27.47 2.69
N LEU A 54 -21.63 26.47 2.82
CA LEU A 54 -21.45 25.33 3.71
C LEU A 54 -21.66 24.03 2.93
N LEU A 55 -20.95 23.00 3.34
CA LEU A 55 -21.08 21.63 2.86
C LEU A 55 -21.37 20.75 4.07
N THR A 56 -22.34 19.85 3.97
CA THR A 56 -22.55 18.79 4.94
C THR A 56 -22.07 17.47 4.37
N SER A 57 -21.58 16.60 5.25
CA SER A 57 -21.17 15.24 4.93
C SER A 57 -21.57 14.31 6.05
N LEU A 58 -22.02 13.11 5.69
CA LEU A 58 -22.48 12.09 6.62
C LEU A 58 -21.60 10.83 6.48
N GLY A 59 -21.06 10.38 7.61
CA GLY A 59 -20.40 9.09 7.74
C GLY A 59 -21.42 7.97 7.98
N ASP A 60 -21.07 6.74 7.59
CA ASP A 60 -21.89 5.54 7.81
C ASP A 60 -22.20 5.31 9.30
N ASN A 61 -21.29 5.75 10.18
CA ASN A 61 -21.43 5.77 11.62
C ASN A 61 -22.38 6.85 12.17
N GLY A 62 -23.10 7.57 11.31
CA GLY A 62 -24.06 8.62 11.71
C GLY A 62 -23.42 9.96 12.10
N THR A 63 -22.11 10.12 11.97
CA THR A 63 -21.43 11.40 12.23
C THR A 63 -21.68 12.36 11.07
N VAL A 64 -22.16 13.57 11.39
CA VAL A 64 -22.28 14.66 10.42
C VAL A 64 -21.17 15.67 10.65
N ILE A 65 -20.45 16.01 9.58
CA ILE A 65 -19.48 17.09 9.58
C ILE A 65 -19.97 18.20 8.64
N LEU A 66 -19.98 19.42 9.16
CA LEU A 66 -20.25 20.65 8.44
C LEU A 66 -18.93 21.35 8.13
N TRP A 67 -18.73 21.66 6.86
CA TRP A 67 -17.56 22.33 6.32
C TRP A 67 -17.94 23.69 5.77
N ARG A 68 -17.11 24.69 6.00
CA ARG A 68 -17.15 25.97 5.31
C ARG A 68 -16.43 25.85 3.98
N THR A 69 -17.05 26.21 2.88
CA THR A 69 -16.49 26.01 1.52
C THR A 69 -15.34 26.95 1.19
N GLU A 70 -15.26 28.08 1.89
CA GLU A 70 -14.10 28.96 1.89
C GLU A 70 -13.62 29.15 3.34
N PRO A 71 -12.54 28.46 3.78
CA PRO A 71 -11.49 27.86 2.95
C PRO A 71 -11.57 26.34 2.71
N TRP A 72 -12.69 25.65 3.00
CA TRP A 72 -12.80 24.17 3.15
C TRP A 72 -12.40 23.66 4.54
N ALA A 73 -12.93 24.31 5.58
CA ALA A 73 -12.63 24.04 6.98
C ALA A 73 -13.82 23.41 7.72
N GLU A 74 -13.57 22.45 8.61
CA GLU A 74 -14.59 21.94 9.54
C GLU A 74 -15.05 23.07 10.48
N VAL A 75 -16.35 23.33 10.53
CA VAL A 75 -16.97 24.35 11.39
C VAL A 75 -17.85 23.76 12.48
N ALA A 76 -18.39 22.57 12.25
CA ALA A 76 -19.15 21.85 13.25
C ALA A 76 -19.13 20.35 12.95
N ARG A 77 -19.21 19.58 14.02
CA ARG A 77 -19.35 18.13 13.98
C ARG A 77 -20.46 17.73 14.94
N VAL A 78 -21.30 16.82 14.49
CA VAL A 78 -22.34 16.19 15.29
C VAL A 78 -22.05 14.70 15.24
N ASP A 79 -21.55 14.16 16.35
CA ASP A 79 -21.05 12.78 16.41
C ASP A 79 -22.14 11.75 16.14
N TRP A 80 -23.41 12.11 16.36
CA TRP A 80 -24.52 11.20 16.21
C TRP A 80 -25.84 11.93 15.92
N ILE A 81 -26.51 11.55 14.83
CA ILE A 81 -27.88 12.01 14.56
C ILE A 81 -28.82 10.83 14.27
N GLY A 82 -29.56 10.33 15.27
CA GLY A 82 -30.59 9.30 15.10
C GLY A 82 -30.62 8.20 16.17
N GLU A 83 -31.27 7.06 15.89
CA GLU A 83 -31.12 5.79 16.62
C GLU A 83 -30.12 4.88 15.87
N ALA A 84 -29.62 3.80 16.48
CA ALA A 84 -28.57 2.97 15.88
C ALA A 84 -29.04 2.23 14.61
N GLY A 85 -28.49 2.60 13.45
CA GLY A 85 -28.57 1.86 12.19
C GLY A 85 -28.01 2.66 11.00
N ASP A 86 -27.67 1.95 9.92
CA ASP A 86 -27.07 2.49 8.68
C ASP A 86 -27.93 3.61 8.08
N LEU A 87 -27.57 4.87 8.35
CA LEU A 87 -28.19 6.00 7.70
C LEU A 87 -27.76 6.02 6.23
N SER A 88 -28.62 5.47 5.37
CA SER A 88 -28.33 5.37 3.94
C SER A 88 -28.39 6.69 3.17
N ASN A 89 -28.93 7.77 3.76
CA ASN A 89 -29.16 9.01 3.05
C ASN A 89 -29.37 10.23 3.97
N LEU A 90 -29.09 11.42 3.46
CA LEU A 90 -29.43 12.70 4.08
C LEU A 90 -30.00 13.61 2.98
N ALA A 91 -30.96 14.46 3.29
CA ALA A 91 -31.49 15.45 2.35
C ALA A 91 -31.35 16.82 2.97
N VAL A 92 -30.84 17.79 2.22
CA VAL A 92 -30.75 19.18 2.67
C VAL A 92 -31.66 20.04 1.81
N HIS A 93 -32.45 20.89 2.45
CA HIS A 93 -33.31 21.80 1.70
C HIS A 93 -32.46 22.85 0.98
N PRO A 94 -32.72 23.15 -0.31
CA PRO A 94 -31.89 24.06 -1.10
C PRO A 94 -31.90 25.53 -0.65
N THR A 95 -32.75 25.91 0.31
CA THR A 95 -33.01 27.33 0.66
C THR A 95 -33.35 27.53 2.13
N LEU A 96 -34.05 26.58 2.74
CA LEU A 96 -34.33 26.57 4.17
C LEU A 96 -33.16 25.92 4.93
N PRO A 97 -32.88 26.35 6.17
CA PRO A 97 -31.81 25.78 6.96
C PRO A 97 -32.30 24.50 7.65
N VAL A 98 -32.76 23.53 6.87
CA VAL A 98 -33.30 22.27 7.38
C VAL A 98 -32.68 21.10 6.65
N MET A 99 -32.46 20.04 7.40
CA MET A 99 -31.94 18.77 6.90
C MET A 99 -32.82 17.62 7.39
N ALA A 100 -32.98 16.60 6.57
CA ALA A 100 -33.85 15.48 6.83
C ALA A 100 -33.11 14.17 6.60
N ALA A 101 -33.27 13.20 7.49
CA ALA A 101 -32.73 11.86 7.34
C ALA A 101 -33.82 10.81 7.62
N PRO A 102 -33.78 9.64 6.96
CA PRO A 102 -34.62 8.53 7.34
C PRO A 102 -34.25 8.06 8.75
N ALA A 103 -35.24 7.76 9.57
CA ALA A 103 -34.99 7.09 10.84
C ALA A 103 -34.58 5.63 10.57
N PRO A 104 -33.50 5.10 11.17
CA PRO A 104 -33.00 3.75 10.86
C PRO A 104 -33.92 2.62 11.35
N SER A 105 -34.76 2.87 12.35
CA SER A 105 -35.64 1.89 13.00
C SER A 105 -37.14 2.11 12.75
N SER A 106 -37.53 3.26 12.20
CA SER A 106 -38.93 3.62 11.95
C SER A 106 -39.14 4.07 10.50
N ASN A 107 -40.37 3.95 10.00
CA ASN A 107 -40.74 4.43 8.67
C ASN A 107 -40.89 5.98 8.62
N ASP A 108 -40.23 6.67 9.55
CA ASP A 108 -40.34 8.10 9.77
C ASP A 108 -39.13 8.84 9.18
N ILE A 109 -39.33 10.14 8.95
CA ILE A 109 -38.30 11.06 8.53
C ILE A 109 -38.04 12.01 9.68
N THR A 110 -36.80 12.07 10.15
CA THR A 110 -36.40 13.07 11.14
C THR A 110 -35.99 14.35 10.41
N ILE A 111 -36.55 15.48 10.81
CA ILE A 111 -36.20 16.80 10.28
C ILE A 111 -35.49 17.58 11.38
N TRP A 112 -34.32 18.14 11.05
CA TRP A 112 -33.52 18.97 11.93
C TRP A 112 -33.41 20.38 11.39
N ASP A 113 -33.63 21.36 12.28
CA ASP A 113 -33.32 22.75 12.01
C ASP A 113 -31.82 23.02 12.21
N ILE A 114 -31.24 23.77 11.30
CA ILE A 114 -29.84 24.18 11.30
C ILE A 114 -29.80 25.66 11.70
N ASP A 115 -29.09 25.99 12.77
CA ASP A 115 -28.84 27.39 13.08
C ASP A 115 -27.68 27.92 12.22
N LEU A 116 -28.02 28.45 11.04
CA LEU A 116 -27.04 29.09 10.15
C LEU A 116 -26.39 30.33 10.77
N THR A 117 -27.05 31.01 11.72
CA THR A 117 -26.46 32.19 12.36
C THR A 117 -25.34 31.80 13.31
N LEU A 118 -25.53 30.71 14.06
CA LEU A 118 -24.50 30.11 14.91
C LEU A 118 -23.31 29.60 14.06
N LEU A 119 -23.58 28.89 12.96
CA LEU A 119 -22.54 28.34 12.08
C LEU A 119 -21.76 29.44 11.32
N ARG A 120 -22.40 30.55 10.97
CA ARG A 120 -21.71 31.70 10.34
C ARG A 120 -20.81 32.44 11.33
N GLY A 121 -21.23 32.55 12.60
CA GLY A 121 -20.48 33.21 13.67
C GLY A 121 -19.41 32.34 14.33
N ALA A 122 -19.45 31.02 14.14
CA ALA A 122 -18.39 30.12 14.56
C ALA A 122 -17.10 30.45 13.79
N GLU A 123 -16.11 31.03 14.48
CA GLU A 123 -14.76 31.12 13.94
C GLU A 123 -14.28 29.71 13.58
N PRO A 124 -13.62 29.50 12.43
CA PRO A 124 -13.00 28.22 12.13
C PRO A 124 -12.08 27.89 13.31
N ALA A 125 -12.26 26.70 13.90
CA ALA A 125 -11.59 26.30 15.13
C ALA A 125 -10.07 26.27 14.93
N THR A 126 -9.38 27.42 15.11
CA THR A 126 -7.97 27.62 14.71
C THR A 126 -7.82 27.55 13.16
N PRO A 127 -6.93 28.30 12.51
CA PRO A 127 -6.78 28.22 11.05
C PRO A 127 -6.51 26.76 10.63
N THR A 128 -7.44 26.18 9.87
CA THR A 128 -7.25 24.90 9.21
C THR A 128 -5.97 24.99 8.39
N VAL A 129 -4.96 24.23 8.77
CA VAL A 129 -3.73 24.22 8.03
C VAL A 129 -3.93 23.31 6.82
N PHE A 130 -3.85 23.89 5.63
CA PHE A 130 -3.87 23.13 4.41
C PHE A 130 -2.54 22.44 4.24
N TYR A 131 -2.61 21.11 4.22
CA TYR A 131 -1.47 20.27 4.05
C TYR A 131 -1.34 19.82 2.60
N VAL A 132 -0.16 19.95 2.03
CA VAL A 132 0.13 19.44 0.69
C VAL A 132 0.99 18.19 0.82
N ASN A 133 0.51 17.08 0.29
CA ASN A 133 1.29 15.84 0.25
C ASN A 133 1.85 15.68 -1.16
N ALA A 134 3.17 15.61 -1.26
CA ALA A 134 3.85 15.30 -2.50
C ALA A 134 4.45 13.89 -2.46
N LYS A 135 4.50 13.24 -3.62
CA LYS A 135 5.07 11.92 -3.81
C LYS A 135 6.21 11.98 -4.82
N ALA A 136 7.39 11.58 -4.38
CA ALA A 136 8.53 11.33 -5.24
C ALA A 136 8.86 9.84 -5.29
N VAL A 137 9.37 9.36 -6.42
CA VAL A 137 9.78 7.96 -6.59
C VAL A 137 11.25 7.84 -7.01
N LEU A 138 11.98 6.89 -6.42
CA LEU A 138 13.28 6.41 -6.87
C LEU A 138 13.07 5.15 -7.70
N LEU A 139 13.51 5.20 -8.96
CA LEU A 139 13.35 4.12 -9.94
C LEU A 139 14.70 3.76 -10.55
N GLY A 140 14.86 2.50 -10.97
CA GLY A 140 16.10 2.02 -11.54
C GLY A 140 16.36 0.55 -11.24
N GLU A 141 17.32 -0.05 -11.92
CA GLU A 141 17.67 -1.47 -11.78
C GLU A 141 18.11 -1.85 -10.36
N SER A 142 18.12 -3.15 -10.05
CA SER A 142 18.65 -3.61 -8.78
C SER A 142 20.15 -3.28 -8.67
N GLY A 143 20.59 -2.75 -7.53
CA GLY A 143 22.00 -2.44 -7.28
C GLY A 143 22.50 -1.08 -7.78
N VAL A 144 21.67 -0.26 -8.45
CA VAL A 144 22.07 1.08 -8.94
C VAL A 144 22.23 2.15 -7.84
N GLY A 145 22.15 1.78 -6.56
CA GLY A 145 22.30 2.73 -5.44
C GLY A 145 21.04 3.54 -5.06
N LYS A 146 19.83 3.09 -5.42
CA LYS A 146 18.56 3.74 -5.03
C LYS A 146 18.44 3.93 -3.52
N SER A 147 18.58 2.85 -2.77
CA SER A 147 18.41 2.90 -1.31
C SER A 147 19.54 3.70 -0.65
N ASP A 148 20.77 3.65 -1.19
CA ASP A 148 21.89 4.49 -0.71
C ASP A 148 21.58 5.98 -0.88
N LEU A 149 21.07 6.38 -2.05
CA LEU A 149 20.68 7.77 -2.32
C LEU A 149 19.49 8.19 -1.45
N GLY A 150 18.48 7.31 -1.29
CA GLY A 150 17.32 7.57 -0.44
C GLY A 150 17.70 7.78 1.03
N ILE A 151 18.56 6.93 1.60
CA ILE A 151 19.10 7.10 2.96
C ILE A 151 19.90 8.39 3.05
N ARG A 152 20.75 8.70 2.07
CA ARG A 152 21.55 9.93 2.09
C ARG A 152 20.67 11.19 2.07
N LEU A 153 19.63 11.21 1.25
CA LEU A 153 18.65 12.29 1.21
C LEU A 153 17.91 12.41 2.55
N ALA A 154 17.44 11.28 3.09
CA ALA A 154 16.54 11.26 4.25
C ALA A 154 17.23 11.33 5.62
N GLU A 155 18.45 10.82 5.76
CA GLU A 155 19.15 10.71 7.05
C GLU A 155 20.45 11.54 7.06
N GLN A 156 20.88 12.10 5.92
CA GLN A 156 22.20 12.74 5.76
C GLN A 156 23.36 11.81 6.11
N GLU A 157 23.12 10.50 6.15
CA GLU A 157 24.10 9.44 6.44
C GLU A 157 24.34 8.59 5.19
N PHE A 158 25.52 7.96 5.13
CA PHE A 158 25.80 6.94 4.11
C PHE A 158 25.81 5.56 4.76
N ARG A 159 25.04 4.64 4.20
CA ARG A 159 25.05 3.21 4.56
C ARG A 159 24.99 2.41 3.27
N GLU A 160 25.96 1.52 3.08
CA GLU A 160 25.98 0.64 1.90
C GLU A 160 24.85 -0.38 2.00
N THR A 161 23.92 -0.33 1.05
CA THR A 161 22.77 -1.23 0.99
C THR A 161 22.97 -2.32 -0.06
N LYS A 162 22.52 -3.55 0.26
CA LYS A 162 22.39 -4.61 -0.74
C LYS A 162 21.07 -4.47 -1.48
N SER A 163 20.91 -5.20 -2.59
CA SER A 163 19.66 -5.24 -3.35
C SER A 163 18.44 -5.50 -2.44
N THR A 164 17.57 -4.51 -2.35
CA THR A 164 16.38 -4.52 -1.49
C THR A 164 15.28 -5.40 -2.10
N TYR A 165 14.60 -6.18 -1.27
CA TYR A 165 13.36 -6.87 -1.62
C TYR A 165 12.19 -6.01 -1.13
N GLY A 166 11.31 -5.56 -2.04
CA GLY A 166 10.16 -4.70 -1.71
C GLY A 166 10.43 -3.18 -1.80
N ALA A 167 9.50 -2.37 -1.30
CA ALA A 167 9.57 -0.91 -1.37
C ALA A 167 9.97 -0.29 -0.01
N GLN A 168 10.81 0.76 -0.05
CA GLN A 168 11.11 1.59 1.12
C GLN A 168 10.51 2.98 0.94
N PHE A 169 10.23 3.66 2.05
CA PHE A 169 9.64 5.00 2.03
C PHE A 169 10.38 5.87 3.03
N TRP A 170 10.77 7.07 2.61
CA TRP A 170 11.26 8.12 3.49
C TRP A 170 10.32 9.30 3.46
N HIS A 171 10.08 9.85 4.64
CA HIS A 171 9.16 10.95 4.82
C HIS A 171 9.93 12.21 5.23
N PHE A 172 9.69 13.30 4.51
CA PHE A 172 10.31 14.59 4.74
C PHE A 172 9.22 15.55 5.22
N PRO A 173 9.22 15.89 6.52
CA PRO A 173 8.27 16.83 7.07
C PRO A 173 8.60 18.27 6.65
N THR A 174 7.63 19.17 6.81
CA THR A 174 7.72 20.59 6.39
C THR A 174 9.01 21.26 6.85
N GLU A 175 9.50 20.97 8.06
CA GLU A 175 10.71 21.58 8.63
C GLU A 175 12.00 21.16 7.91
N ARG A 176 11.96 20.03 7.20
CA ARG A 176 13.09 19.48 6.45
C ARG A 176 13.02 19.77 4.96
N LEU A 177 11.95 20.41 4.49
CA LEU A 177 11.74 20.77 3.09
C LEU A 177 12.28 22.19 2.83
N PRO A 178 13.32 22.36 2.00
CA PRO A 178 13.83 23.68 1.66
C PRO A 178 12.85 24.43 0.75
N ALA A 179 12.79 25.76 0.93
CA ALA A 179 12.17 26.70 -0.02
C ALA A 179 10.67 26.49 -0.31
N LEU A 180 9.87 26.02 0.65
CA LEU A 180 8.41 25.96 0.50
C LEU A 180 7.78 27.37 0.35
N PRO A 181 6.69 27.52 -0.43
CA PRO A 181 5.95 28.77 -0.52
C PRO A 181 5.40 29.23 0.86
N PRO A 182 5.32 30.56 1.12
CA PRO A 182 4.78 31.06 2.38
C PRO A 182 3.32 30.60 2.57
N ASN A 183 3.03 30.05 3.76
CA ASN A 183 1.74 29.47 4.18
C ASN A 183 1.40 28.07 3.64
N VAL A 184 2.35 27.34 3.07
CA VAL A 184 2.18 25.91 2.72
C VAL A 184 2.87 25.04 3.77
N GLN A 185 2.10 24.21 4.46
CA GLN A 185 2.67 23.04 5.15
C GLN A 185 2.64 21.86 4.19
N ALA A 186 3.76 21.15 4.07
CA ALA A 186 3.92 20.10 3.08
C ALA A 186 4.72 18.91 3.63
N ASP A 187 4.37 17.71 3.18
CA ASP A 187 5.18 16.51 3.34
C ASP A 187 5.59 16.02 1.95
N LEU A 188 6.82 15.54 1.85
CA LEU A 188 7.24 14.71 0.74
C LEU A 188 7.41 13.28 1.22
N THR A 189 6.81 12.34 0.50
CA THR A 189 7.15 10.91 0.65
C THR A 189 7.98 10.46 -0.54
N LEU A 190 9.19 9.99 -0.28
CA LEU A 190 10.10 9.42 -1.27
C LEU A 190 10.01 7.90 -1.25
N TRP A 191 9.57 7.31 -2.35
CA TRP A 191 9.35 5.88 -2.51
C TRP A 191 10.52 5.24 -3.26
N ASP A 192 11.28 4.36 -2.62
CA ASP A 192 12.21 3.46 -3.30
C ASP A 192 11.49 2.18 -3.69
N LEU A 193 11.24 2.03 -4.99
CA LEU A 193 10.60 0.85 -5.55
C LEU A 193 11.69 -0.14 -5.99
N ALA A 194 11.59 -1.40 -5.55
CA ALA A 194 12.54 -2.43 -5.97
C ALA A 194 12.68 -2.47 -7.50
N GLY A 195 13.94 -2.52 -7.94
CA GLY A 195 14.32 -2.57 -9.35
C GLY A 195 14.26 -3.97 -9.96
N GLN A 196 14.03 -5.01 -9.16
CA GLN A 196 14.03 -6.39 -9.63
C GLN A 196 12.84 -6.62 -10.59
N PRO A 197 13.05 -7.29 -11.74
CA PRO A 197 12.02 -7.57 -12.75
C PRO A 197 10.68 -8.04 -12.20
N GLU A 198 10.75 -8.88 -11.17
CA GLU A 198 9.64 -9.58 -10.53
C GLU A 198 8.65 -8.64 -9.84
N TYR A 199 9.13 -7.51 -9.33
CA TYR A 199 8.30 -6.53 -8.64
C TYR A 199 7.86 -5.38 -9.55
N ARG A 200 8.39 -5.28 -10.78
CA ARG A 200 8.15 -4.12 -11.65
C ARG A 200 6.68 -3.96 -12.04
N LEU A 201 5.91 -5.05 -12.18
CA LEU A 201 4.49 -4.99 -12.54
C LEU A 201 3.64 -4.50 -11.36
N THR A 202 3.92 -5.02 -10.15
CA THR A 202 3.29 -4.59 -8.89
C THR A 202 3.66 -3.14 -8.56
N HIS A 203 4.88 -2.73 -8.87
CA HIS A 203 5.38 -1.38 -8.61
C HIS A 203 4.83 -0.31 -9.57
N GLN A 204 4.37 -0.69 -10.77
CA GLN A 204 3.63 0.24 -11.65
C GLN A 204 2.36 0.78 -11.00
N LEU A 205 1.68 -0.04 -10.17
CA LEU A 205 0.46 0.37 -9.46
C LEU A 205 0.72 1.49 -8.45
N PHE A 206 1.98 1.64 -8.00
CA PHE A 206 2.38 2.71 -7.09
C PHE A 206 2.97 3.91 -7.82
N LEU A 207 2.92 3.97 -9.15
CA LEU A 207 3.36 5.16 -9.90
C LEU A 207 2.26 6.19 -10.09
N ASP A 208 0.99 5.83 -9.89
CA ASP A 208 -0.12 6.76 -9.95
C ASP A 208 0.07 7.87 -8.89
N ASP A 209 -0.38 9.09 -9.21
CA ASP A 209 -0.24 10.31 -8.38
C ASP A 209 1.21 10.65 -7.99
N THR A 210 2.19 10.28 -8.81
CA THR A 210 3.59 10.70 -8.62
C THR A 210 3.79 12.14 -9.12
N ASP A 211 4.41 12.99 -8.31
CA ASP A 211 4.69 14.39 -8.66
C ASP A 211 6.08 14.57 -9.27
N ALA A 212 7.03 13.76 -8.81
CA ALA A 212 8.39 13.75 -9.35
C ALA A 212 9.04 12.36 -9.30
N ALA A 213 9.95 12.09 -10.23
CA ALA A 213 10.64 10.82 -10.34
C ALA A 213 12.14 11.00 -10.55
N LEU A 214 12.94 10.29 -9.76
CA LEU A 214 14.38 10.15 -9.95
C LEU A 214 14.65 8.77 -10.57
N LEU A 215 15.09 8.77 -11.82
CA LEU A 215 15.42 7.57 -12.57
C LEU A 215 16.92 7.34 -12.53
N LEU A 216 17.35 6.44 -11.64
CA LEU A 216 18.74 6.11 -11.39
C LEU A 216 19.25 5.05 -12.37
N PHE A 217 20.49 5.24 -12.81
CA PHE A 217 21.22 4.26 -13.58
C PHE A 217 22.68 4.17 -13.11
N ASP A 218 23.29 3.00 -13.32
CA ASP A 218 24.68 2.74 -12.92
C ASP A 218 25.62 2.97 -14.11
N CYS A 219 26.62 3.83 -13.92
CA CYS A 219 27.62 4.14 -14.95
C CYS A 219 28.76 3.11 -15.01
N SER A 220 28.80 2.15 -14.10
CA SER A 220 29.81 1.09 -14.06
C SER A 220 29.53 -0.08 -15.01
N ASP A 221 28.28 -0.24 -15.47
CA ASP A 221 27.93 -1.21 -16.52
C ASP A 221 28.30 -0.63 -17.89
N ALA A 222 29.51 -0.94 -18.35
CA ALA A 222 30.04 -0.47 -19.62
C ALA A 222 29.33 -1.05 -20.86
N ALA A 223 28.50 -2.09 -20.69
CA ALA A 223 27.81 -2.74 -21.81
C ALA A 223 26.42 -2.15 -22.06
N ASP A 224 25.63 -1.90 -21.00
CA ASP A 224 24.31 -1.30 -21.11
C ASP A 224 23.98 -0.43 -19.87
N PRO A 225 24.53 0.80 -19.79
CA PRO A 225 24.33 1.68 -18.64
C PRO A 225 22.87 2.11 -18.48
N PHE A 226 22.05 2.01 -19.53
CA PHE A 226 20.65 2.45 -19.51
C PHE A 226 19.65 1.30 -19.40
N ARG A 227 20.06 0.06 -19.11
CA ARG A 227 19.24 -1.16 -19.17
C ARG A 227 17.82 -1.04 -18.59
N GLY A 228 17.64 -0.37 -17.45
CA GLY A 228 16.33 -0.17 -16.81
C GLY A 228 15.57 1.10 -17.20
N VAL A 229 16.25 2.07 -17.81
CA VAL A 229 15.69 3.38 -18.16
C VAL A 229 14.50 3.29 -19.12
N PRO A 230 14.55 2.51 -20.23
CA PRO A 230 13.44 2.42 -21.18
C PRO A 230 12.14 1.93 -20.54
N TYR A 231 12.24 0.93 -19.65
CA TYR A 231 11.09 0.35 -18.97
C TYR A 231 10.42 1.38 -18.06
N TRP A 232 11.20 1.97 -17.14
CA TRP A 232 10.66 2.88 -16.14
C TRP A 232 10.20 4.20 -16.76
N ALA A 233 10.89 4.71 -17.78
CA ALA A 233 10.42 5.90 -18.49
C ALA A 233 9.09 5.67 -19.20
N LYS A 234 8.88 4.47 -19.78
CA LYS A 234 7.58 4.10 -20.37
C LYS A 234 6.49 3.96 -19.30
N ALA A 235 6.83 3.37 -18.15
CA ALA A 235 5.90 3.25 -17.02
C ALA A 235 5.49 4.63 -16.48
N LEU A 236 6.45 5.53 -16.25
CA LEU A 236 6.20 6.92 -15.84
C LEU A 236 5.36 7.68 -16.87
N LYS A 237 5.64 7.52 -18.17
CA LYS A 237 4.83 8.17 -19.21
C LYS A 237 3.37 7.73 -19.18
N LYS A 238 3.09 6.49 -18.79
CA LYS A 238 1.74 5.91 -18.73
C LYS A 238 1.01 6.29 -17.43
N HIS A 239 1.69 6.19 -16.29
CA HIS A 239 1.09 6.28 -14.95
C HIS A 239 1.25 7.65 -14.29
N ALA A 240 2.31 8.39 -14.64
CA ALA A 240 2.63 9.70 -14.09
C ALA A 240 3.02 10.69 -15.21
N PRO A 241 2.12 10.96 -16.18
CA PRO A 241 2.45 11.76 -17.36
C PRO A 241 2.88 13.19 -16.99
N SER A 242 2.25 13.79 -15.99
CA SER A 242 2.51 15.14 -15.47
C SER A 242 3.74 15.25 -14.58
N ALA A 243 4.28 14.13 -14.08
CA ALA A 243 5.44 14.15 -13.20
C ALA A 243 6.69 14.68 -13.90
N ARG A 244 7.52 15.41 -13.14
CA ARG A 244 8.89 15.76 -13.54
C ARG A 244 9.81 14.55 -13.37
N LYS A 245 10.65 14.29 -14.37
CA LYS A 245 11.41 13.04 -14.54
C LYS A 245 12.88 13.37 -14.72
N PHE A 246 13.67 13.11 -13.69
CA PHE A 246 15.10 13.37 -13.67
C PHE A 246 15.89 12.10 -13.94
N LEU A 247 16.90 12.18 -14.79
CA LEU A 247 17.85 11.10 -15.02
C LEU A 247 19.05 11.28 -14.09
N VAL A 248 19.37 10.28 -13.28
CA VAL A 248 20.40 10.40 -12.25
C VAL A 248 21.44 9.30 -12.44
N SER A 249 22.70 9.66 -12.61
CA SER A 249 23.80 8.71 -12.41
C SER A 249 24.14 8.66 -10.93
N ALA A 250 24.14 7.46 -10.37
CA ALA A 250 24.53 7.22 -8.99
C ALA A 250 25.94 6.62 -8.91
N ARG A 251 26.60 6.76 -7.75
CA ARG A 251 27.92 6.19 -7.45
C ARG A 251 29.06 6.73 -8.33
N CYS A 252 29.03 8.04 -8.65
CA CYS A 252 30.05 8.69 -9.47
C CYS A 252 31.48 8.65 -8.87
N ASP A 253 31.59 8.36 -7.57
CA ASP A 253 32.85 8.16 -6.84
C ASP A 253 33.49 6.79 -7.07
N VAL A 254 32.70 5.77 -7.40
CA VAL A 254 33.19 4.38 -7.62
C VAL A 254 33.59 4.18 -9.09
N SER A 255 32.86 4.80 -10.02
CA SER A 255 33.18 4.77 -11.44
C SER A 255 32.84 6.12 -12.09
N PRO A 256 33.79 6.78 -12.77
CA PRO A 256 33.49 8.01 -13.48
C PRO A 256 32.47 7.74 -14.58
N VAL A 257 31.56 8.68 -14.82
CA VAL A 257 30.52 8.56 -15.86
C VAL A 257 31.19 8.26 -17.20
N THR A 258 31.07 7.02 -17.67
CA THR A 258 31.64 6.53 -18.94
C THR A 258 30.79 6.93 -20.15
N VAL A 259 29.57 7.43 -19.90
CA VAL A 259 28.62 7.83 -20.93
C VAL A 259 28.85 9.29 -21.32
N ASP A 260 28.98 9.54 -22.62
CA ASP A 260 29.18 10.89 -23.13
C ASP A 260 27.90 11.76 -23.04
N ARG A 261 28.09 13.08 -23.00
CA ARG A 261 26.97 14.03 -22.92
C ARG A 261 25.98 13.89 -24.10
N PRO A 262 26.41 13.62 -25.35
CA PRO A 262 25.50 13.32 -26.45
C PRO A 262 24.57 12.13 -26.20
N ALA A 263 25.07 11.00 -25.67
CA ALA A 263 24.22 9.85 -25.37
C ALA A 263 23.21 10.16 -24.26
N ILE A 264 23.62 10.90 -23.22
CA ILE A 264 22.71 11.37 -22.16
C ILE A 264 21.60 12.25 -22.76
N ASN A 265 21.96 13.27 -23.54
CA ASN A 265 20.99 14.15 -24.18
C ASN A 265 20.05 13.39 -25.14
N GLY A 266 20.58 12.38 -25.85
CA GLY A 266 19.79 11.49 -26.69
C GLY A 266 18.77 10.67 -25.90
N THR A 267 19.17 10.14 -24.74
CA THR A 267 18.28 9.40 -23.83
C THR A 267 17.19 10.32 -23.25
N LEU A 268 17.55 11.54 -22.82
CA LEU A 268 16.59 12.53 -22.33
C LEU A 268 15.51 12.82 -23.38
N ALA A 269 15.93 13.14 -24.60
CA ALA A 269 15.01 13.45 -25.71
C ALA A 269 14.16 12.23 -26.12
N LYS A 270 14.77 11.03 -26.19
CA LYS A 270 14.09 9.80 -26.62
C LYS A 270 12.96 9.40 -25.68
N TYR A 271 13.15 9.56 -24.37
CA TYR A 271 12.20 9.11 -23.37
C TYR A 271 11.40 10.25 -22.71
N GLY A 272 11.64 11.50 -23.08
CA GLY A 272 10.96 12.67 -22.53
C GLY A 272 11.28 12.90 -21.06
N LEU A 273 12.57 12.78 -20.71
CA LEU A 273 13.09 13.10 -19.38
C LEU A 273 13.56 14.56 -19.37
N ASP A 274 13.43 15.23 -18.23
CA ASP A 274 13.59 16.68 -18.11
C ASP A 274 15.06 17.09 -18.02
N GLU A 275 15.82 16.50 -17.11
CA GLU A 275 17.17 16.96 -16.75
C GLU A 275 18.04 15.81 -16.22
N TYR A 276 19.37 16.00 -16.26
CA TYR A 276 20.36 15.00 -15.87
C TYR A 276 21.26 15.50 -14.73
N PHE A 277 21.46 14.64 -13.72
CA PHE A 277 22.30 14.88 -12.55
C PHE A 277 23.28 13.74 -12.28
N THR A 278 24.38 14.08 -11.61
CA THR A 278 25.41 13.15 -11.11
C THR A 278 25.39 13.16 -9.60
N THR A 279 25.36 11.98 -8.97
CA THR A 279 25.27 11.87 -7.51
C THR A 279 26.22 10.80 -6.96
N SER A 280 26.74 11.05 -5.76
CA SER A 280 27.37 10.04 -4.92
C SER A 280 26.78 10.08 -3.52
N ALA A 281 26.15 8.98 -3.11
CA ALA A 281 25.67 8.83 -1.75
C ALA A 281 26.83 8.77 -0.72
N GLN A 282 28.00 8.27 -1.13
CA GLN A 282 29.16 8.11 -0.26
C GLN A 282 29.88 9.44 0.00
N THR A 283 30.11 10.26 -1.03
CA THR A 283 30.79 11.56 -0.88
C THR A 283 29.81 12.70 -0.59
N GLY A 284 28.53 12.53 -0.93
CA GLY A 284 27.51 13.58 -0.89
C GLY A 284 27.47 14.48 -2.12
N GLU A 285 28.33 14.24 -3.12
CA GLU A 285 28.37 15.04 -4.36
C GLU A 285 27.01 15.01 -5.08
N GLY A 286 26.51 16.19 -5.46
CA GLY A 286 25.27 16.37 -6.23
C GLY A 286 23.97 16.02 -5.49
N VAL A 287 24.02 15.54 -4.25
CA VAL A 287 22.83 15.13 -3.48
C VAL A 287 21.99 16.33 -3.06
N GLU A 288 22.63 17.42 -2.64
CA GLU A 288 21.90 18.66 -2.29
C GLU A 288 21.29 19.31 -3.53
N ASP A 289 22.01 19.31 -4.65
CA ASP A 289 21.54 19.89 -5.92
C ASP A 289 20.32 19.15 -6.46
N ILE A 290 20.35 17.81 -6.49
CA ILE A 290 19.19 17.03 -6.96
C ILE A 290 17.99 17.19 -6.02
N PHE A 291 18.22 17.29 -4.70
CA PHE A 291 17.13 17.49 -3.74
C PHE A 291 16.49 18.88 -3.89
N ALA A 292 17.30 19.93 -4.00
CA ALA A 292 16.82 21.28 -4.25
C ALA A 292 16.04 21.36 -5.58
N ARG A 293 16.55 20.70 -6.63
CA ARG A 293 15.85 20.65 -7.93
C ARG A 293 14.55 19.86 -7.87
N LEU A 294 14.53 18.76 -7.13
CA LEU A 294 13.32 17.98 -6.88
C LEU A 294 12.25 18.84 -6.22
N MET A 295 12.63 19.69 -5.25
CA MET A 295 11.69 20.55 -4.54
C MET A 295 11.12 21.64 -5.44
N ASP A 296 11.94 22.25 -6.28
CA ASP A 296 11.51 23.27 -7.26
C ASP A 296 10.60 22.70 -8.37
N ALA A 297 10.76 21.42 -8.69
CA ALA A 297 9.98 20.76 -9.74
C ALA A 297 8.57 20.34 -9.31
N ILE A 298 8.33 20.14 -8.02
CA ILE A 298 7.02 19.76 -7.50
C ILE A 298 6.10 20.99 -7.54
N PRO A 299 4.91 20.91 -8.17
CA PRO A 299 3.99 22.04 -8.27
C PRO A 299 3.18 22.21 -6.97
N TRP A 300 3.85 22.60 -5.89
CA TRP A 300 3.28 22.69 -4.53
C TRP A 300 1.99 23.51 -4.42
N ASP A 301 1.79 24.47 -5.32
CA ASP A 301 0.61 25.34 -5.39
C ASP A 301 -0.60 24.69 -6.08
N GLN A 302 -0.36 23.71 -6.95
CA GLN A 302 -1.39 23.00 -7.72
C GLN A 302 -1.77 21.65 -7.09
N LEU A 303 -0.99 21.16 -6.14
CA LEU A 303 -1.28 19.90 -5.46
C LEU A 303 -2.56 20.01 -4.62
N PRO A 304 -3.34 18.91 -4.51
CA PRO A 304 -4.56 18.89 -3.73
C PRO A 304 -4.28 19.27 -2.27
N ARG A 305 -5.04 20.23 -1.76
CA ARG A 305 -4.92 20.66 -0.37
C ARG A 305 -5.68 19.71 0.53
N THR A 306 -5.03 19.17 1.54
CA THR A 306 -5.68 18.31 2.53
C THR A 306 -6.05 19.12 3.76
N SER A 307 -7.34 19.31 4.00
CA SER A 307 -7.85 19.84 5.27
C SER A 307 -7.79 18.73 6.31
N THR A 308 -6.93 18.91 7.31
CA THR A 308 -6.76 17.93 8.40
C THR A 308 -7.39 18.44 9.69
N PRO A 309 -8.07 17.58 10.48
CA PRO A 309 -8.64 18.00 11.76
C PRO A 309 -7.55 18.45 12.75
N LYS A 310 -7.90 19.35 13.68
CA LYS A 310 -6.99 19.80 14.74
C LYS A 310 -6.43 18.65 15.58
N LEU A 311 -7.25 17.64 15.86
CA LEU A 311 -6.83 16.43 16.57
C LEU A 311 -5.67 15.71 15.87
N PHE A 312 -5.65 15.69 14.53
CA PHE A 312 -4.55 15.11 13.77
C PHE A 312 -3.24 15.84 14.05
N GLN A 313 -3.25 17.18 14.02
CA GLN A 313 -2.06 17.99 14.27
C GLN A 313 -1.54 17.80 15.70
N VAL A 314 -2.45 17.72 16.68
CA VAL A 314 -2.12 17.45 18.08
C VAL A 314 -1.42 16.10 18.23
N VAL A 315 -2.01 15.03 17.67
CA VAL A 315 -1.44 13.67 17.77
C VAL A 315 -0.13 13.57 16.97
N ARG A 316 -0.07 14.16 15.78
CA ARG A 316 1.14 14.21 14.95
C ARG A 316 2.29 14.88 15.70
N GLY A 317 2.06 16.08 16.23
CA GLY A 317 3.07 16.84 16.98
C GLY A 317 3.57 16.04 18.18
N PHE A 318 2.66 15.43 18.96
CA PHE A 318 3.03 14.57 20.07
C PHE A 318 3.91 13.37 19.65
N LEU A 319 3.55 12.67 18.58
CA LEU A 319 4.31 11.50 18.11
C LEU A 319 5.69 11.90 17.57
N LEU A 320 5.79 13.05 16.90
CA LEU A 320 7.07 13.60 16.43
C LEU A 320 7.97 14.01 17.59
N GLU A 321 7.45 14.73 18.59
CA GLU A 321 8.20 15.08 19.81
C GLU A 321 8.75 13.83 20.52
N ARG A 322 7.93 12.78 20.64
CA ARG A 322 8.35 11.50 21.23
C ARG A 322 9.42 10.80 20.37
N LYS A 323 9.32 10.89 19.04
CA LYS A 323 10.32 10.35 18.11
C LYS A 323 11.65 11.06 18.26
N GLU A 324 11.64 12.39 18.36
CA GLU A 324 12.83 13.23 18.59
C GLU A 324 13.46 12.98 19.96
N ALA A 325 12.64 12.72 20.98
CA ALA A 325 13.09 12.28 22.30
C ALA A 325 13.70 10.85 22.30
N GLY A 326 13.70 10.16 21.16
CA GLY A 326 14.32 8.84 20.98
C GLY A 326 13.40 7.65 21.26
N ALA A 327 12.11 7.86 21.50
CA ALA A 327 11.16 6.76 21.67
C ALA A 327 11.02 5.95 20.38
N ASN A 328 10.79 4.63 20.51
CA ASN A 328 10.55 3.74 19.37
C ASN A 328 9.08 3.33 19.27
N LEU A 329 8.46 3.02 20.41
CA LEU A 329 7.06 2.59 20.51
C LEU A 329 6.30 3.49 21.49
N ILE A 330 5.04 3.75 21.18
CA ILE A 330 4.10 4.48 22.02
C ILE A 330 2.80 3.69 22.11
N GLY A 331 2.24 3.53 23.31
CA GLY A 331 0.95 2.88 23.48
C GLY A 331 -0.22 3.78 23.09
N MET A 332 -1.33 3.21 22.60
CA MET A 332 -2.53 4.02 22.29
C MET A 332 -3.08 4.79 23.49
N GLU A 333 -2.87 4.30 24.71
CA GLU A 333 -3.26 5.00 25.93
C GLU A 333 -2.46 6.31 26.13
N GLU A 334 -1.17 6.34 25.79
CA GLU A 334 -0.37 7.58 25.84
C GLU A 334 -0.85 8.58 24.77
N VAL A 335 -1.17 8.10 23.57
CA VAL A 335 -1.77 8.95 22.52
C VAL A 335 -3.09 9.55 22.99
N ARG A 336 -3.92 8.75 23.67
CA ARG A 336 -5.19 9.20 24.25
C ARG A 336 -4.97 10.28 25.32
N GLN A 337 -4.02 10.09 26.22
CA GLN A 337 -3.70 11.09 27.24
C GLN A 337 -3.19 12.39 26.62
N ALA A 338 -2.28 12.30 25.64
CA ALA A 338 -1.80 13.47 24.92
C ALA A 338 -2.94 14.22 24.21
N ALA A 339 -3.90 13.51 23.63
CA ALA A 339 -5.10 14.11 23.05
C ALA A 339 -5.93 14.84 24.11
N VAL A 340 -6.18 14.25 25.28
CA VAL A 340 -6.93 14.89 26.38
C VAL A 340 -6.24 16.17 26.86
N GLU A 341 -4.91 16.17 26.98
CA GLU A 341 -4.14 17.32 27.47
C GLU A 341 -4.04 18.45 26.44
N ARG A 342 -3.86 18.11 25.15
CA ARG A 342 -3.52 19.07 24.09
C ARG A 342 -4.70 19.45 23.20
N PHE A 343 -5.85 18.80 23.36
CA PHE A 343 -7.09 19.08 22.64
C PHE A 343 -8.23 19.37 23.63
N PRO A 344 -8.30 20.59 24.21
CA PRO A 344 -9.23 20.91 25.30
C PRO A 344 -10.68 21.13 24.86
N GLU A 345 -10.94 21.20 23.56
CA GLU A 345 -12.26 21.51 22.99
C GLU A 345 -13.28 20.40 23.27
N ARG A 346 -12.85 19.14 23.25
CA ARG A 346 -13.66 17.96 23.61
C ARG A 346 -12.79 16.72 23.80
N ALA A 347 -13.35 15.69 24.41
CA ALA A 347 -12.71 14.38 24.48
C ALA A 347 -12.70 13.72 23.08
N ALA A 348 -11.52 13.30 22.62
CA ALA A 348 -11.38 12.50 21.41
C ALA A 348 -11.86 11.06 21.66
N THR A 349 -12.64 10.51 20.72
CA THR A 349 -13.09 9.11 20.78
C THR A 349 -11.99 8.15 20.33
N GLN A 350 -12.10 6.87 20.69
CA GLN A 350 -11.14 5.85 20.24
C GLN A 350 -11.10 5.72 18.71
N ALA A 351 -12.26 5.80 18.05
CA ALA A 351 -12.37 5.70 16.59
C ALA A 351 -11.62 6.87 15.90
N GLU A 352 -11.66 8.06 16.48
CA GLU A 352 -10.93 9.22 15.96
C GLU A 352 -9.43 9.06 16.10
N LEU A 353 -8.96 8.58 17.26
CA LEU A 353 -7.53 8.32 17.47
C LEU A 353 -7.02 7.22 16.53
N ASP A 354 -7.79 6.14 16.37
CA ASP A 354 -7.47 5.05 15.43
C ASP A 354 -7.41 5.55 13.98
N THR A 355 -8.33 6.43 13.59
CA THR A 355 -8.36 7.05 12.25
C THR A 355 -7.13 7.94 12.05
N VAL A 356 -6.82 8.80 13.01
CA VAL A 356 -5.63 9.68 12.96
C VAL A 356 -4.35 8.87 12.87
N VAL A 357 -4.20 7.80 13.67
CA VAL A 357 -3.04 6.91 13.59
C VAL A 357 -2.99 6.17 12.25
N GLY A 358 -4.15 5.76 11.72
CA GLY A 358 -4.25 5.17 10.38
C GLY A 358 -3.81 6.11 9.27
N LEU A 359 -4.21 7.38 9.32
CA LEU A 359 -3.77 8.44 8.39
C LEU A 359 -2.28 8.71 8.51
N LEU A 360 -1.73 8.75 9.72
CA LEU A 360 -0.28 8.89 9.93
C LEU A 360 0.47 7.66 9.39
N GLN A 361 -0.10 6.46 9.52
CA GLN A 361 0.47 5.23 8.97
C GLN A 361 0.44 5.19 7.44
N SER A 362 -0.66 5.61 6.81
CA SER A 362 -0.73 5.66 5.34
C SER A 362 0.28 6.66 4.76
N ARG A 363 0.61 7.71 5.53
CA ARG A 363 1.69 8.68 5.22
C ARG A 363 3.11 8.17 5.56
N GLY A 364 3.24 6.95 6.09
CA GLY A 364 4.52 6.33 6.43
C GLY A 364 5.22 6.94 7.66
N LEU A 365 4.54 7.79 8.42
CA LEU A 365 5.11 8.43 9.61
C LEU A 365 5.24 7.46 10.78
N VAL A 366 4.25 6.58 10.93
CA VAL A 366 4.16 5.58 12.00
C VAL A 366 3.65 4.25 11.46
N HIS A 367 3.72 3.20 12.28
CA HIS A 367 3.08 1.93 11.95
C HIS A 367 2.35 1.38 13.17
N ARG A 368 1.07 1.06 13.00
CA ARG A 368 0.24 0.43 14.03
C ARG A 368 0.61 -1.04 14.13
N LEU A 369 1.16 -1.41 15.27
CA LEU A 369 1.42 -2.80 15.63
C LEU A 369 0.33 -3.28 16.57
N ALA A 370 -0.33 -4.37 16.19
CA ALA A 370 -1.31 -5.06 17.02
C ALA A 370 -0.86 -6.51 17.23
N PRO A 371 0.25 -6.75 17.97
CA PRO A 371 0.74 -8.10 18.24
C PRO A 371 -0.27 -8.92 19.04
N ARG A 372 -1.14 -8.27 19.82
CA ARG A 372 -2.19 -8.92 20.61
C ARG A 372 -3.53 -8.19 20.46
N PRO A 373 -4.68 -8.89 20.60
CA PRO A 373 -6.02 -8.31 20.40
C PRO A 373 -6.35 -7.09 21.27
N HIS A 374 -5.59 -6.84 22.35
CA HIS A 374 -5.85 -5.77 23.32
C HIS A 374 -4.67 -4.80 23.53
N ALA A 375 -3.57 -4.95 22.77
CA ALA A 375 -2.39 -4.11 22.91
C ALA A 375 -2.02 -3.53 21.54
N VAL A 376 -2.51 -2.31 21.30
CA VAL A 376 -2.19 -1.54 20.08
C VAL A 376 -1.05 -0.58 20.41
N TRP A 377 0.03 -0.73 19.67
CA TRP A 377 1.24 0.08 19.75
C TRP A 377 1.42 0.87 18.46
N VAL A 378 2.03 2.04 18.58
CA VAL A 378 2.41 2.90 17.45
C VAL A 378 3.94 2.91 17.37
N LEU A 379 4.48 2.29 16.32
CA LEU A 379 5.89 2.31 16.00
C LEU A 379 6.24 3.63 15.30
N LEU A 380 7.12 4.42 15.91
CA LEU A 380 7.55 5.74 15.41
C LEU A 380 8.61 5.65 14.30
N LYS A 381 9.18 4.46 14.10
CA LYS A 381 10.21 4.15 13.11
C LYS A 381 9.76 2.97 12.24
N PRO A 382 8.80 3.16 11.32
CA PRO A 382 8.24 2.09 10.48
C PRO A 382 9.28 1.31 9.68
N GLU A 383 10.39 1.95 9.32
CA GLU A 383 11.53 1.35 8.62
C GLU A 383 12.08 0.10 9.34
N ARG A 384 11.89 0.00 10.66
CA ARG A 384 12.30 -1.16 11.46
C ARG A 384 11.59 -2.45 11.03
N ILE A 385 10.32 -2.38 10.62
CA ILE A 385 9.57 -3.56 10.15
C ILE A 385 10.24 -4.15 8.92
N ASN A 386 10.66 -3.30 7.97
CA ASN A 386 11.35 -3.75 6.77
C ASN A 386 12.72 -4.35 7.09
N GLN A 387 13.48 -3.73 8.00
CA GLN A 387 14.80 -4.22 8.43
C GLN A 387 14.72 -5.60 9.13
N TYR A 388 13.80 -5.75 10.08
CA TYR A 388 13.57 -7.03 10.75
C TYR A 388 12.98 -8.06 9.80
N GLY A 389 11.99 -7.69 8.98
CA GLY A 389 11.38 -8.59 7.99
C GLY A 389 12.38 -9.15 6.99
N ALA A 390 13.26 -8.30 6.45
CA ALA A 390 14.34 -8.72 5.55
C ALA A 390 15.29 -9.71 6.24
N SER A 391 15.64 -9.47 7.51
CA SER A 391 16.52 -10.36 8.28
C SER A 391 15.85 -11.71 8.57
N ILE A 392 14.55 -11.73 8.86
CA ILE A 392 13.77 -12.96 9.05
C ILE A 392 13.74 -13.79 7.76
N ILE A 393 13.44 -13.15 6.62
CA ILE A 393 13.42 -13.81 5.30
C ILE A 393 14.83 -14.33 4.95
N GLN A 394 15.87 -13.55 5.21
CA GLN A 394 17.25 -13.96 4.97
C GLN A 394 17.67 -15.14 5.85
N ALA A 395 17.27 -15.15 7.13
CA ALA A 395 17.50 -16.27 8.03
C ALA A 395 16.80 -17.54 7.53
N ALA A 396 15.57 -17.43 7.03
CA ALA A 396 14.85 -18.55 6.43
C ALA A 396 15.53 -19.07 5.15
N ARG A 397 16.02 -18.17 4.29
CA ARG A 397 16.76 -18.51 3.06
C ARG A 397 18.09 -19.23 3.34
N ASN A 398 18.77 -18.83 4.41
CA ASN A 398 20.07 -19.36 4.79
C ASN A 398 19.98 -20.63 5.67
N HIS A 399 18.80 -21.22 5.82
CA HIS A 399 18.63 -22.46 6.56
C HIS A 399 19.51 -23.57 5.95
N GLU A 400 20.20 -24.34 6.79
CA GLU A 400 21.22 -25.33 6.37
C GLU A 400 20.66 -26.34 5.35
N ASP A 401 19.45 -26.83 5.58
CA ASP A 401 18.75 -27.77 4.68
C ASP A 401 18.06 -27.12 3.46
N GLY A 402 18.12 -25.79 3.31
CA GLY A 402 17.49 -25.08 2.18
C GLY A 402 15.95 -25.11 2.16
N ILE A 403 15.32 -25.48 3.28
CA ILE A 403 13.86 -25.63 3.44
C ILE A 403 13.10 -24.30 3.57
N GLY A 404 13.77 -23.16 3.47
CA GLY A 404 13.12 -21.84 3.48
C GLY A 404 12.36 -21.54 4.77
N ALA A 405 12.82 -22.01 5.93
CA ALA A 405 12.11 -21.89 7.20
C ALA A 405 12.98 -21.29 8.29
N VAL A 406 12.37 -20.62 9.26
CA VAL A 406 13.04 -20.08 10.45
C VAL A 406 12.22 -20.38 11.70
N ALA A 407 12.87 -20.78 12.78
CA ALA A 407 12.16 -21.10 14.02
C ALA A 407 11.45 -19.86 14.57
N GLU A 408 10.13 -19.94 14.78
CA GLU A 408 9.32 -18.80 15.24
C GLU A 408 9.83 -18.30 16.60
N ARG A 409 10.17 -19.21 17.53
CA ARG A 409 10.79 -18.83 18.81
C ARG A 409 12.09 -18.03 18.66
N ALA A 410 12.91 -18.34 17.65
CA ALA A 410 14.17 -17.65 17.42
C ALA A 410 13.92 -16.24 16.86
N VAL A 411 12.90 -16.10 15.99
CA VAL A 411 12.42 -14.79 15.52
C VAL A 411 11.90 -13.96 16.70
N LEU A 412 10.99 -14.49 17.51
CA LEU A 412 10.37 -13.76 18.61
C LEU A 412 11.35 -13.37 19.74
N THR A 413 12.41 -14.14 19.93
CA THR A 413 13.47 -13.83 20.93
C THR A 413 14.61 -13.00 20.35
N GLY A 414 14.59 -12.69 19.06
CA GLY A 414 15.71 -12.01 18.39
C GLY A 414 17.00 -12.83 18.38
N ALA A 415 16.90 -14.16 18.44
CA ALA A 415 17.99 -15.12 18.37
C ALA A 415 18.32 -15.53 16.92
N ILE A 416 18.26 -14.56 16.01
CA ILE A 416 18.64 -14.70 14.59
C ILE A 416 19.67 -13.62 14.24
N PRO A 417 20.49 -13.82 13.18
CA PRO A 417 21.44 -12.81 12.76
C PRO A 417 20.74 -11.58 12.18
N PHE A 418 21.01 -10.41 12.74
CA PHE A 418 20.61 -9.11 12.19
C PHE A 418 21.85 -8.38 11.72
N THR A 419 21.88 -7.97 10.45
CA THR A 419 23.04 -7.28 9.85
C THR A 419 22.62 -5.99 9.18
N GLY A 420 23.41 -4.93 9.34
CA GLY A 420 23.23 -3.67 8.61
C GLY A 420 22.35 -2.61 9.29
N PHE A 421 21.93 -2.81 10.54
CA PHE A 421 21.21 -1.79 11.32
C PHE A 421 21.38 -1.99 12.84
N ALA A 422 21.21 -0.91 13.61
CA ALA A 422 21.22 -0.95 15.06
C ALA A 422 19.91 -1.56 15.61
N ARG A 423 20.02 -2.56 16.48
CA ARG A 423 18.87 -3.24 17.11
C ARG A 423 18.13 -2.31 18.08
N LEU A 424 16.84 -2.58 18.25
CA LEU A 424 16.00 -1.88 19.24
C LEU A 424 16.31 -2.40 20.66
N PRO A 425 15.96 -1.65 21.71
CA PRO A 425 15.97 -2.17 23.08
C PRO A 425 15.14 -3.45 23.18
N GLN A 426 15.59 -4.43 23.97
CA GLN A 426 15.01 -5.78 24.00
C GLN A 426 13.49 -5.81 24.22
N ALA A 427 12.95 -4.92 25.06
CA ALA A 427 11.51 -4.83 25.32
C ALA A 427 10.72 -4.38 24.09
N ASP A 428 11.22 -3.37 23.36
CA ASP A 428 10.60 -2.85 22.14
C ASP A 428 10.78 -3.85 20.98
N GLU A 429 11.97 -4.44 20.89
CA GLU A 429 12.34 -5.36 19.81
C GLU A 429 11.43 -6.58 19.76
N ALA A 430 11.08 -7.17 20.91
CA ALA A 430 10.17 -8.32 20.97
C ALA A 430 8.79 -8.01 20.37
N LEU A 431 8.23 -6.82 20.69
CA LEU A 431 6.94 -6.38 20.15
C LEU A 431 7.00 -6.11 18.64
N VAL A 432 8.10 -5.52 18.16
CA VAL A 432 8.30 -5.27 16.73
C VAL A 432 8.50 -6.58 15.96
N LEU A 433 9.24 -7.56 16.52
CA LEU A 433 9.43 -8.87 15.91
C LEU A 433 8.13 -9.67 15.85
N GLU A 434 7.34 -9.68 16.93
CA GLU A 434 6.00 -10.30 16.97
C GLU A 434 5.08 -9.66 15.92
N GLY A 435 5.00 -8.33 15.90
CA GLY A 435 4.20 -7.61 14.91
C GLY A 435 4.68 -7.80 13.47
N THR A 436 6.00 -7.86 13.24
CA THR A 436 6.58 -8.12 11.91
C THR A 436 6.25 -9.54 11.44
N ALA A 437 6.36 -10.55 12.31
CA ALA A 437 6.00 -11.92 11.97
C ALA A 437 4.51 -12.03 11.60
N GLU A 438 3.62 -11.41 12.37
CA GLU A 438 2.18 -11.37 12.04
C GLU A 438 1.89 -10.64 10.73
N LEU A 439 2.60 -9.56 10.42
CA LEU A 439 2.48 -8.86 9.13
C LEU A 439 2.88 -9.76 7.96
N LEU A 440 3.99 -10.49 8.07
CA LEU A 440 4.45 -11.42 7.03
C LEU A 440 3.42 -12.52 6.77
N ILE A 441 2.77 -13.03 7.82
CA ILE A 441 1.69 -14.02 7.72
C ILE A 441 0.45 -13.41 7.06
N ARG A 442 0.00 -12.24 7.53
CA ARG A 442 -1.18 -11.55 7.01
C ARG A 442 -1.06 -11.20 5.53
N HIS A 443 0.16 -10.95 5.04
CA HIS A 443 0.46 -10.66 3.64
C HIS A 443 0.67 -11.91 2.77
N ASP A 444 0.33 -13.10 3.27
CA ASP A 444 0.47 -14.38 2.55
C ASP A 444 1.93 -14.67 2.12
N LEU A 445 2.94 -14.20 2.86
CA LEU A 445 4.36 -14.44 2.56
C LEU A 445 4.90 -15.70 3.24
N CYS A 446 4.37 -16.04 4.42
CA CYS A 446 4.72 -17.24 5.16
C CYS A 446 3.52 -17.79 5.94
N PHE A 447 3.66 -18.99 6.46
CA PHE A 447 2.68 -19.61 7.37
C PHE A 447 3.40 -20.28 8.54
N ARG A 448 2.62 -20.57 9.60
CA ARG A 448 3.11 -21.25 10.80
C ARG A 448 2.97 -22.75 10.66
N GLU A 449 4.05 -23.47 10.93
CA GLU A 449 4.04 -24.93 10.95
C GLU A 449 5.09 -25.47 11.91
N MET A 450 4.66 -26.35 12.83
CA MET A 450 5.55 -27.03 13.78
C MET A 450 6.52 -26.11 14.56
N GLY A 451 6.12 -24.86 14.83
CA GLY A 451 6.96 -23.86 15.51
C GLY A 451 7.96 -23.12 14.61
N TYR A 452 7.80 -23.22 13.29
CA TYR A 452 8.56 -22.51 12.27
C TYR A 452 7.65 -21.56 11.48
N LEU A 453 8.26 -20.47 11.00
CA LEU A 453 7.73 -19.66 9.92
C LEU A 453 8.32 -20.19 8.61
N VAL A 454 7.47 -20.75 7.76
CA VAL A 454 7.86 -21.35 6.48
C VAL A 454 7.59 -20.35 5.37
N PHE A 455 8.63 -20.01 4.59
CA PHE A 455 8.58 -19.09 3.46
C PHE A 455 8.70 -19.88 2.14
N PRO A 456 7.59 -20.18 1.45
CA PRO A 456 7.62 -20.99 0.23
C PRO A 456 8.58 -20.47 -0.85
N SER A 457 8.66 -19.15 -1.04
CA SER A 457 9.53 -18.56 -2.05
C SER A 457 11.02 -18.70 -1.74
N GLN A 458 11.39 -19.00 -0.49
CA GLN A 458 12.78 -19.16 -0.07
C GLN A 458 13.26 -20.62 -0.09
N ILE A 459 12.40 -21.57 -0.46
CA ILE A 459 12.79 -22.97 -0.62
C ILE A 459 13.71 -23.11 -1.82
N ASN A 460 14.93 -23.60 -1.59
CA ASN A 460 15.91 -23.81 -2.65
C ASN A 460 16.12 -25.30 -2.99
N VAL A 461 15.44 -26.20 -2.28
CA VAL A 461 15.47 -27.63 -2.58
C VAL A 461 14.74 -27.87 -3.90
N ALA A 462 15.48 -28.30 -4.92
CA ALA A 462 14.89 -28.73 -6.18
C ALA A 462 14.07 -30.00 -5.95
N ARG A 463 12.94 -30.12 -6.67
CA ARG A 463 12.18 -31.36 -6.67
C ARG A 463 13.06 -32.49 -7.22
N PRO A 464 13.20 -33.63 -6.53
CA PRO A 464 13.90 -34.79 -7.08
C PRO A 464 13.28 -35.17 -8.44
N SER A 465 14.10 -35.29 -9.49
CA SER A 465 13.67 -35.89 -10.77
C SER A 465 13.38 -37.39 -10.56
N PRO A 466 12.38 -37.97 -11.24
CA PRO A 466 11.52 -38.99 -10.63
C PRO A 466 12.15 -40.38 -10.50
N LEU A 467 11.74 -41.09 -9.44
CA LEU A 467 11.70 -42.56 -9.36
C LEU A 467 10.28 -43.12 -9.63
N GLU A 468 9.25 -42.28 -9.74
CA GLU A 468 7.89 -42.68 -10.13
C GLU A 468 7.32 -41.69 -11.17
N GLU A 469 6.82 -42.20 -12.30
CA GLU A 469 6.12 -41.42 -13.32
C GLU A 469 4.84 -40.81 -12.73
N HIS A 470 4.89 -39.53 -12.35
CA HIS A 470 3.68 -38.78 -12.04
C HIS A 470 2.84 -38.54 -13.32
N PRO A 471 1.50 -38.49 -13.20
CA PRO A 471 0.57 -38.34 -14.31
C PRO A 471 0.74 -37.02 -15.06
N ARG A 472 0.40 -37.04 -16.35
CA ARG A 472 0.49 -35.89 -17.28
C ARG A 472 -0.33 -34.70 -16.78
N THR A 473 0.21 -33.48 -16.88
CA THR A 473 -0.47 -32.20 -16.63
C THR A 473 -1.86 -32.16 -17.25
N GLU A 474 -2.87 -31.86 -16.42
CA GLU A 474 -4.27 -31.82 -16.85
C GLU A 474 -4.74 -30.40 -17.19
N VAL A 475 -4.29 -29.43 -16.39
CA VAL A 475 -4.60 -28.00 -16.58
C VAL A 475 -3.31 -27.22 -16.50
N ALA A 476 -3.10 -26.32 -17.47
CA ALA A 476 -1.96 -25.41 -17.46
C ALA A 476 -2.40 -23.97 -17.75
N TYR A 477 -1.92 -23.05 -16.92
CA TYR A 477 -2.13 -21.62 -17.05
C TYR A 477 -0.84 -20.93 -17.43
N ARG A 478 -0.93 -19.97 -18.36
CA ARG A 478 0.08 -18.92 -18.50
C ARG A 478 -0.43 -17.67 -17.81
N PHE A 479 0.45 -17.02 -17.07
CA PHE A 479 0.09 -15.85 -16.30
C PHE A 479 1.18 -14.78 -16.38
N SER A 480 0.78 -13.52 -16.27
CA SER A 480 1.71 -12.39 -16.11
C SER A 480 2.02 -12.14 -14.62
N GLY A 481 3.30 -12.01 -14.25
CA GLY A 481 3.72 -11.69 -12.89
C GLY A 481 4.84 -12.56 -12.32
N SER A 482 5.27 -12.23 -11.09
CA SER A 482 6.33 -12.96 -10.36
C SER A 482 5.84 -14.34 -9.92
N ILE A 483 6.54 -15.37 -10.38
CA ILE A 483 6.31 -16.76 -9.97
C ILE A 483 6.52 -16.91 -8.46
N GLU A 484 7.50 -16.21 -7.87
CA GLU A 484 7.78 -16.30 -6.44
C GLU A 484 6.60 -15.85 -5.58
N THR A 485 6.00 -14.71 -5.94
CA THR A 485 4.86 -14.13 -5.21
C THR A 485 3.60 -14.98 -5.37
N ILE A 486 3.36 -15.48 -6.58
CA ILE A 486 2.19 -16.29 -6.89
C ILE A 486 2.30 -17.67 -6.24
N TYR A 487 3.46 -18.31 -6.36
CA TYR A 487 3.78 -19.58 -5.70
C TYR A 487 3.58 -19.47 -4.19
N ALA A 488 4.19 -18.47 -3.54
CA ALA A 488 4.10 -18.31 -2.10
C ALA A 488 2.66 -18.10 -1.63
N SER A 489 1.93 -17.17 -2.25
CA SER A 489 0.55 -16.89 -1.84
C SER A 489 -0.42 -18.05 -2.07
N LEU A 490 -0.25 -18.84 -3.14
CA LEU A 490 -1.05 -20.04 -3.38
C LEU A 490 -0.79 -21.12 -2.33
N VAL A 491 0.48 -21.42 -2.05
CA VAL A 491 0.85 -22.42 -1.05
C VAL A 491 0.34 -22.01 0.33
N VAL A 492 0.56 -20.75 0.74
CA VAL A 492 0.12 -20.24 2.04
C VAL A 492 -1.40 -20.40 2.20
N ARG A 493 -2.18 -19.96 1.22
CA ARG A 493 -3.65 -20.04 1.34
C ARG A 493 -4.17 -21.47 1.29
N LEU A 494 -3.60 -22.34 0.45
CA LEU A 494 -3.97 -23.76 0.42
C LEU A 494 -3.70 -24.43 1.76
N SER A 495 -2.57 -24.13 2.39
CA SER A 495 -2.23 -24.65 3.73
C SER A 495 -3.23 -24.24 4.82
N TYR A 496 -3.90 -23.09 4.69
CA TYR A 496 -4.93 -22.66 5.66
C TYR A 496 -6.32 -23.25 5.42
N THR A 497 -6.60 -23.80 4.24
CA THR A 497 -7.93 -24.38 3.97
C THR A 497 -8.24 -25.60 4.82
N ASN A 498 -7.23 -26.26 5.40
CA ASN A 498 -7.30 -27.59 6.06
C ASN A 498 -7.95 -28.70 5.21
N HIS A 499 -8.28 -28.39 3.96
CA HIS A 499 -9.03 -29.24 3.06
C HIS A 499 -8.10 -30.20 2.32
N PHE A 500 -6.90 -29.72 1.97
CA PHE A 500 -5.83 -30.49 1.37
C PHE A 500 -4.67 -30.60 2.38
N GLN A 501 -4.16 -31.80 2.60
CA GLN A 501 -2.99 -32.02 3.47
C GLN A 501 -1.73 -31.94 2.63
N ARG A 502 -0.76 -31.10 3.00
CA ARG A 502 0.48 -30.96 2.24
C ARG A 502 1.40 -32.15 2.50
N GLU A 503 1.83 -32.82 1.44
CA GLU A 503 2.73 -33.99 1.49
C GLU A 503 4.18 -33.61 1.22
N GLY A 504 4.40 -32.68 0.30
CA GLY A 504 5.74 -32.30 -0.15
C GLY A 504 5.78 -30.89 -0.71
N GLN A 505 6.91 -30.21 -0.52
CA GLN A 505 7.12 -28.87 -1.04
C GLN A 505 8.57 -28.66 -1.45
N TRP A 506 8.75 -28.08 -2.63
CA TRP A 506 10.05 -27.81 -3.26
C TRP A 506 10.05 -26.43 -3.88
N LYS A 507 11.16 -26.05 -4.50
CA LYS A 507 11.25 -24.82 -5.29
C LYS A 507 10.23 -24.86 -6.43
N TYR A 508 9.24 -23.96 -6.36
CA TYR A 508 8.15 -23.81 -7.32
C TYR A 508 7.31 -25.08 -7.59
N ALA A 509 7.25 -26.02 -6.66
CA ALA A 509 6.41 -27.20 -6.78
C ALA A 509 5.89 -27.64 -5.41
N VAL A 510 4.62 -28.05 -5.35
CA VAL A 510 3.99 -28.51 -4.11
C VAL A 510 3.05 -29.69 -4.38
N GLU A 511 2.98 -30.58 -3.40
CA GLU A 511 2.17 -31.78 -3.37
C GLU A 511 1.24 -31.76 -2.17
N PHE A 512 0.00 -32.10 -2.43
CA PHE A 512 -1.05 -32.28 -1.44
C PHE A 512 -1.68 -33.68 -1.59
N SER A 513 -2.27 -34.17 -0.51
CA SER A 513 -3.11 -35.36 -0.47
C SER A 513 -4.46 -35.04 0.14
N ARG A 514 -5.46 -35.84 -0.25
CA ARG A 514 -6.74 -35.93 0.42
C ARG A 514 -7.32 -37.32 0.19
N GLU A 515 -7.71 -38.02 1.26
CA GLU A 515 -8.38 -39.34 1.19
C GLU A 515 -7.64 -40.33 0.24
N GLU A 516 -6.30 -40.39 0.34
CA GLU A 516 -5.38 -41.19 -0.50
C GLU A 516 -5.14 -40.70 -1.94
N HIS A 517 -5.73 -39.58 -2.36
CA HIS A 517 -5.49 -38.96 -3.66
C HIS A 517 -4.44 -37.85 -3.59
N ARG A 518 -3.36 -37.98 -4.36
CA ARG A 518 -2.34 -36.92 -4.48
C ARG A 518 -2.66 -35.97 -5.62
N LEU A 519 -2.42 -34.70 -5.38
CA LEU A 519 -2.57 -33.62 -6.36
C LEU A 519 -1.55 -32.55 -6.09
N GLY A 520 -1.26 -31.71 -7.06
CA GLY A 520 -0.27 -30.68 -6.88
C GLY A 520 -0.19 -29.73 -8.05
N PHE A 521 0.70 -28.77 -7.91
CA PHE A 521 1.06 -27.91 -9.00
C PHE A 521 2.55 -27.62 -8.99
N SER A 522 3.07 -27.30 -10.18
CA SER A 522 4.41 -26.80 -10.39
C SER A 522 4.36 -25.54 -11.22
N MET A 523 5.31 -24.64 -11.00
CA MET A 523 5.46 -23.42 -11.78
C MET A 523 6.82 -23.37 -12.45
N GLY A 524 6.81 -22.87 -13.68
CA GLY A 524 8.01 -22.65 -14.48
C GLY A 524 8.05 -21.21 -14.99
N GLN A 525 9.26 -20.68 -15.15
CA GLN A 525 9.45 -19.41 -15.84
C GLN A 525 9.65 -19.67 -17.32
N ILE A 526 8.78 -19.08 -18.14
CA ILE A 526 8.93 -19.14 -19.61
C ILE A 526 9.84 -18.00 -20.05
N GLU A 527 9.46 -16.77 -19.70
CA GLU A 527 10.16 -15.53 -20.03
C GLU A 527 10.03 -14.52 -18.88
N GLU A 528 10.77 -13.42 -18.92
CA GLU A 528 10.76 -12.40 -17.87
C GLU A 528 9.33 -11.83 -17.70
N GLY A 529 8.76 -11.99 -16.50
CA GLY A 529 7.38 -11.55 -16.19
C GLY A 529 6.25 -12.46 -16.69
N THR A 530 6.56 -13.60 -17.32
CA THR A 530 5.55 -14.60 -17.72
C THR A 530 5.85 -15.97 -17.12
N GLY A 531 4.92 -16.46 -16.30
CA GLY A 531 5.00 -17.77 -15.66
C GLY A 531 4.03 -18.79 -16.27
N GLU A 532 4.38 -20.06 -16.09
CA GLU A 532 3.54 -21.22 -16.37
C GLU A 532 3.18 -21.89 -15.04
N LEU A 533 1.92 -22.29 -14.89
CA LEU A 533 1.42 -23.06 -13.75
C LEU A 533 0.79 -24.34 -14.28
N ASP A 534 1.40 -25.47 -13.95
CA ASP A 534 0.95 -26.81 -14.31
C ASP A 534 0.27 -27.47 -13.11
N ILE A 535 -0.98 -27.89 -13.27
CA ILE A 535 -1.74 -28.65 -12.27
C ILE A 535 -1.85 -30.10 -12.71
N TRP A 536 -1.64 -31.00 -11.75
CA TRP A 536 -1.71 -32.44 -11.97
C TRP A 536 -2.45 -33.15 -10.83
N PHE A 537 -3.02 -34.31 -11.15
CA PHE A 537 -3.83 -35.13 -10.25
C PHE A 537 -3.48 -36.61 -10.43
N GLN A 538 -3.26 -37.34 -9.33
CA GLN A 538 -3.03 -38.78 -9.35
C GLN A 538 -4.32 -39.54 -9.72
N PRO A 539 -4.27 -40.51 -10.65
CA PRO A 539 -5.42 -41.36 -10.93
C PRO A 539 -5.78 -42.20 -9.70
N GLY A 540 -7.05 -42.14 -9.26
CA GLY A 540 -7.58 -42.85 -8.09
C GLY A 540 -8.81 -43.72 -8.38
N VAL A 541 -9.15 -44.61 -7.43
CA VAL A 541 -10.06 -45.77 -7.57
C VAL A 541 -11.56 -45.41 -7.65
N ASP A 542 -11.97 -44.21 -7.22
CA ASP A 542 -13.37 -43.73 -7.33
C ASP A 542 -13.47 -42.42 -8.14
N ALA A 543 -14.13 -42.49 -9.30
CA ALA A 543 -14.15 -41.39 -10.27
C ALA A 543 -14.96 -40.16 -9.80
N ARG A 544 -15.87 -40.31 -8.83
CA ARG A 544 -16.80 -39.23 -8.44
C ARG A 544 -16.24 -38.29 -7.37
N ILE A 545 -15.49 -38.83 -6.40
CA ILE A 545 -14.82 -38.03 -5.35
C ILE A 545 -13.65 -37.25 -5.96
N ASN A 546 -12.92 -37.90 -6.88
CA ASN A 546 -11.84 -37.30 -7.66
C ASN A 546 -12.29 -36.04 -8.43
N GLU A 547 -13.50 -36.04 -9.02
CA GLU A 547 -13.97 -34.91 -9.83
C GLU A 547 -14.30 -33.66 -8.99
N PHE A 548 -14.90 -33.82 -7.80
CA PHE A 548 -15.20 -32.69 -6.92
C PHE A 548 -13.94 -32.01 -6.39
N ASP A 549 -12.96 -32.78 -5.92
CA ASP A 549 -11.70 -32.26 -5.38
C ASP A 549 -10.85 -31.60 -6.48
N ARG A 550 -10.86 -32.21 -7.67
CA ARG A 550 -10.23 -31.65 -8.87
C ARG A 550 -10.84 -30.30 -9.25
N VAL A 551 -12.16 -30.22 -9.35
CA VAL A 551 -12.88 -28.98 -9.65
C VAL A 551 -12.59 -27.93 -8.56
N THR A 552 -12.67 -28.31 -7.28
CA THR A 552 -12.41 -27.42 -6.15
C THR A 552 -10.98 -26.86 -6.18
N PHE A 553 -9.97 -27.71 -6.43
CA PHE A 553 -8.58 -27.28 -6.51
C PHE A 553 -8.33 -26.33 -7.70
N ILE A 554 -8.88 -26.65 -8.87
CA ILE A 554 -8.76 -25.78 -10.05
C ILE A 554 -9.44 -24.44 -9.81
N HIS A 555 -10.65 -24.44 -9.24
CA HIS A 555 -11.38 -23.21 -8.91
C HIS A 555 -10.60 -22.35 -7.93
N PHE A 556 -10.07 -22.94 -6.87
CA PHE A 556 -9.25 -22.22 -5.89
C PHE A 556 -8.06 -21.51 -6.55
N VAL A 557 -7.29 -22.24 -7.37
CA VAL A 557 -6.13 -21.67 -8.08
C VAL A 557 -6.57 -20.56 -9.05
N THR A 558 -7.64 -20.80 -9.79
CA THR A 558 -8.15 -19.85 -10.81
C THR A 558 -8.67 -18.56 -10.16
N ASP A 559 -9.47 -18.68 -9.10
CA ASP A 559 -10.04 -17.54 -8.39
C ASP A 559 -8.95 -16.74 -7.69
N HIS A 560 -7.92 -17.40 -7.15
CA HIS A 560 -6.77 -16.71 -6.57
C HIS A 560 -5.98 -15.90 -7.61
N LEU A 561 -5.70 -16.48 -8.78
CA LEU A 561 -5.00 -15.76 -9.86
C LEU A 561 -5.82 -14.55 -10.33
N ARG A 562 -7.15 -14.71 -10.49
CA ARG A 562 -8.05 -13.61 -10.86
C ARG A 562 -8.15 -12.52 -9.80
N ALA A 563 -8.24 -12.91 -8.52
CA ALA A 563 -8.32 -11.96 -7.41
C ALA A 563 -7.07 -11.08 -7.29
N LYS A 564 -5.91 -11.58 -7.72
CA LYS A 564 -4.66 -10.80 -7.80
C LYS A 564 -4.54 -9.93 -9.06
N GLY A 565 -5.59 -9.87 -9.90
CA GLY A 565 -5.59 -9.06 -11.11
C GLY A 565 -4.64 -9.57 -12.19
N ILE A 566 -4.34 -10.87 -12.17
CA ILE A 566 -3.38 -11.48 -13.10
C ILE A 566 -4.11 -11.91 -14.38
N ASP A 567 -3.59 -11.49 -15.53
CA ASP A 567 -4.07 -11.98 -16.83
C ASP A 567 -3.69 -13.45 -16.98
N ILE A 568 -4.70 -14.32 -17.01
CA ILE A 568 -4.52 -15.77 -17.16
C ILE A 568 -4.98 -16.24 -18.54
N GLY A 569 -4.09 -16.94 -19.24
CA GLY A 569 -4.40 -17.66 -20.47
C GLY A 569 -4.43 -19.16 -20.19
N LEU A 570 -5.61 -19.77 -20.28
CA LEU A 570 -5.74 -21.23 -20.31
C LEU A 570 -5.29 -21.72 -21.69
N PHE A 571 -4.16 -22.41 -21.77
CA PHE A 571 -3.64 -22.91 -23.04
C PHE A 571 -3.63 -24.45 -23.12
N ARG A 572 -3.91 -25.14 -22.01
CA ARG A 572 -4.10 -26.59 -21.96
C ARG A 572 -5.16 -26.97 -20.93
N GLU A 573 -6.28 -27.51 -21.40
CA GLU A 573 -7.34 -28.08 -20.57
C GLU A 573 -7.71 -29.46 -21.11
N ARG A 574 -7.54 -30.52 -20.31
CA ARG A 574 -8.00 -31.85 -20.67
C ARG A 574 -9.41 -32.07 -20.13
N ARG A 575 -10.42 -31.83 -20.97
CA ARG A 575 -11.80 -32.18 -20.65
C ARG A 575 -11.98 -33.70 -20.68
N THR A 576 -12.15 -34.30 -19.51
CA THR A 576 -12.78 -35.62 -19.43
C THR A 576 -14.27 -35.40 -19.67
N LEU A 577 -14.75 -35.72 -20.88
CA LEU A 577 -16.18 -35.70 -21.21
C LEU A 577 -16.90 -36.75 -20.37
N VAL A 578 -17.50 -36.35 -19.25
CA VAL A 578 -18.56 -37.14 -18.61
C VAL A 578 -19.86 -36.80 -19.32
N LEU A 579 -20.32 -37.74 -20.16
CA LEU A 579 -21.68 -37.72 -20.68
C LEU A 579 -22.64 -37.92 -19.50
N PHE A 580 -23.18 -36.84 -18.96
CA PHE A 580 -24.38 -36.93 -18.13
C PHE A 580 -25.54 -37.40 -19.02
N PRO A 581 -26.27 -38.48 -18.67
CA PRO A 581 -27.51 -38.77 -19.37
C PRO A 581 -28.50 -37.64 -19.08
N ASP A 582 -28.83 -36.89 -20.13
CA ASP A 582 -29.87 -35.87 -20.17
C ASP A 582 -31.11 -36.34 -19.39
N ARG A 583 -31.40 -35.70 -18.25
CA ARG A 583 -32.74 -35.71 -17.68
C ARG A 583 -33.21 -34.28 -17.51
N ASN A 584 -34.25 -33.99 -18.31
CA ASN A 584 -35.19 -32.90 -18.22
C ASN A 584 -34.76 -31.55 -18.84
N ARG A 585 -34.76 -31.54 -20.18
CA ARG A 585 -35.40 -30.43 -20.90
C ARG A 585 -36.90 -30.42 -20.57
N HIS A 586 -37.32 -29.54 -19.68
CA HIS A 586 -38.63 -28.92 -19.83
C HIS A 586 -38.46 -27.45 -20.16
N SER A 587 -38.98 -27.13 -21.33
CA SER A 587 -39.20 -25.81 -21.87
C SER A 587 -40.06 -24.96 -20.94
N SER A 588 -39.68 -23.69 -20.80
CA SER A 588 -40.66 -22.61 -20.93
C SER A 588 -39.93 -21.29 -21.17
N ARG A 589 -40.14 -20.76 -22.37
CA ARG A 589 -39.97 -19.34 -22.71
C ARG A 589 -40.95 -18.51 -21.89
N LEU A 590 -40.50 -17.38 -21.35
CA LEU A 590 -40.90 -16.04 -21.78
C LEU A 590 -39.83 -15.05 -21.34
#